data_AF-A0A975MD35-F1
#
_entry.id   AF-A0A975MD35-F1
#
_cell.length_a   1.000
_cell.length_b   1.000
_cell.length_c   1.000
_cell.angle_alpha   90.00
_cell.angle_beta   90.00
_cell.angle_gamma   90.00
#
_symmetry.space_group_name_H-M   'P 1'
#
loop_
_entity.id
_entity.type
_entity.pdbx_description
1 polymer ?
#
loop_
_entity_poly.entity_id
_entity_poly.type
_entity_poly.pdbx_seq_one_letter_code
_entity_poly.pdbx_strand_id
1 'polypeptide(L)' 'MKLLGTLVGLLMMAMGTVWILQGQGIAFLGSFMAYDRQWTMWGAVLLLAGLAIAIWSNRRRR' A
#
# COMPACT_ATOMS: atom_id res chain seq x y z
N MET A 1 10.52 17.61 -3.97
CA MET A 1 10.67 16.18 -4.31
C MET A 1 10.62 15.25 -3.09
N LYS A 2 11.38 15.49 -2.01
CA LYS A 2 11.47 14.58 -0.84
C LYS A 2 10.13 14.33 -0.13
N LEU A 3 9.42 15.40 0.25
CA LEU A 3 8.12 15.29 0.94
C LEU A 3 7.05 14.62 0.07
N LEU A 4 6.99 14.98 -1.22
CA LEU A 4 6.08 14.38 -2.19
C LEU A 4 6.33 12.88 -2.39
N GLY A 5 7.58 12.45 -2.58
CA GLY A 5 7.92 11.03 -2.74
C GLY A 5 7.61 10.20 -1.49
N THR A 6 7.85 10.76 -0.30
CA THR A 6 7.51 10.11 0.97
C THR A 6 6.00 10.08 1.20
N LEU A 7 5.26 11.15 0.89
CA LEU A 7 3.80 11.20 0.98
C LEU A 7 3.13 10.20 0.03
N VAL A 8 3.59 10.14 -1.22
CA VAL A 8 3.09 9.18 -2.20
C VAL A 8 3.37 7.74 -1.75
N GLY A 9 4.58 7.46 -1.27
CA GLY A 9 4.92 6.15 -0.72
C GLY A 9 4.03 5.76 0.47
N LEU A 10 3.80 6.70 1.40
CA LEU A 10 2.91 6.50 2.55
C LEU A 10 1.46 6.23 2.12
N LEU A 11 0.93 6.99 1.16
CA LEU A 11 -0.43 6.78 0.65
C LEU A 11 -0.57 5.42 -0.03
N MET A 12 0.43 4.99 -0.81
CA MET A 12 0.45 3.66 -1.43
C MET A 12 0.51 2.55 -0.38
N MET A 13 1.31 2.72 0.67
CA MET A 13 1.36 1.78 1.79
C MET A 13 0.03 1.71 2.55
N ALA A 14 -0.63 2.85 2.78
CA ALA A 14 -1.93 2.92 3.42
C ALA A 14 -3.01 2.22 2.59
N MET A 15 -3.09 2.50 1.28
CA MET A 15 -4.03 1.79 0.38
C MET A 15 -3.74 0.29 0.30
N GLY A 16 -2.47 -0.10 0.19
CA GLY A 16 -2.09 -1.51 0.11
C GLY A 16 -2.50 -2.27 1.39
N THR A 17 -2.37 -1.62 2.55
CA THR A 17 -2.83 -2.16 3.83
C THR A 17 -4.36 -2.31 3.86
N VAL A 18 -5.10 -1.32 3.35
CA VAL A 18 -6.57 -1.41 3.24
C VAL A 18 -7.00 -2.58 2.35
N TRP A 19 -6.35 -2.78 1.21
CA TRP A 19 -6.65 -3.91 0.32
C TRP A 19 -6.30 -5.27 0.94
N ILE A 20 -5.21 -5.35 1.71
CA ILE A 20 -4.89 -6.55 2.51
C ILE A 20 -6.01 -6.83 3.51
N LEU A 21 -6.42 -5.82 4.28
CA LEU A 21 -7.46 -5.97 5.30
C LEU A 21 -8.83 -6.33 4.69
N GLN A 22 -9.15 -5.80 3.51
CA GLN A 22 -10.36 -6.15 2.74
C GLN A 22 -10.31 -7.60 2.24
N GLY A 23 -9.20 -8.01 1.61
CA GLY A 23 -9.04 -9.37 1.10
C GLY A 23 -9.04 -10.43 2.20
N GLN A 24 -8.63 -10.07 3.42
CA GLN A 24 -8.71 -10.92 4.61
C GLN A 24 -10.09 -10.91 5.29
N GLY A 25 -11.02 -10.06 4.86
CA GLY A 25 -12.33 -9.91 5.51
C GLY A 25 -12.24 -9.33 6.92
N ILE A 26 -11.21 -8.53 7.22
CA ILE A 26 -11.00 -7.92 8.54
C ILE A 26 -11.60 -6.50 8.58
N ALA A 27 -11.46 -5.73 7.50
CA ALA A 27 -11.94 -4.34 7.44
C ALA A 27 -12.58 -4.01 6.09
N PHE A 28 -13.54 -3.08 6.10
CA PHE A 28 -14.26 -2.59 4.91
C PHE A 28 -14.97 -3.69 4.11
N LEU A 29 -15.72 -4.52 4.83
CA LEU A 29 -16.45 -5.69 4.36
C LEU A 29 -17.64 -5.40 3.41
N GLY A 30 -18.05 -4.14 3.29
CA GLY A 30 -19.12 -3.71 2.39
C GLY A 30 -18.70 -3.49 0.93
N SER A 31 -17.48 -3.89 0.55
CA SER A 31 -16.93 -3.70 -0.79
C SER A 31 -16.85 -5.02 -1.56
N PHE A 32 -16.89 -4.96 -2.89
CA PHE A 32 -16.66 -6.09 -3.80
C PHE A 32 -15.31 -6.80 -3.57
N MET A 33 -14.37 -6.13 -2.91
CA MET A 33 -13.03 -6.64 -2.60
C MET A 33 -12.96 -7.48 -1.31
N ALA A 34 -14.05 -7.54 -0.54
CA ALA A 34 -14.08 -8.25 0.73
C ALA A 34 -14.03 -9.77 0.52
N TYR A 35 -13.24 -10.46 1.33
CA TYR A 35 -13.03 -11.92 1.32
C TYR A 35 -12.32 -12.51 0.08
N ASP A 36 -11.86 -11.68 -0.85
CA ASP A 36 -11.13 -12.14 -2.02
C ASP A 36 -9.61 -11.99 -1.79
N ARG A 37 -8.93 -13.13 -1.67
CA ARG A 37 -7.47 -13.23 -1.43
C ARG A 37 -6.64 -12.61 -2.55
N GLN A 38 -7.19 -12.44 -3.75
CA GLN A 38 -6.52 -11.75 -4.83
C GLN A 38 -6.14 -10.32 -4.42
N TRP A 39 -7.01 -9.62 -3.68
CA TRP A 39 -6.74 -8.27 -3.18
C TRP A 39 -5.68 -8.23 -2.08
N THR A 40 -5.53 -9.30 -1.30
CA THR A 40 -4.41 -9.44 -0.36
C THR A 40 -3.07 -9.47 -1.10
N MET A 41 -2.97 -10.20 -2.22
CA MET A 41 -1.74 -10.22 -3.03
C MET A 41 -1.45 -8.86 -3.67
N TRP A 42 -2.45 -8.23 -4.28
CA TRP A 42 -2.29 -6.90 -4.89
C TRP A 42 -1.96 -5.82 -3.86
N GLY A 43 -2.59 -5.87 -2.68
CA GLY A 43 -2.30 -4.97 -1.57
C GLY A 43 -0.86 -5.11 -1.06
N ALA A 44 -0.34 -6.34 -0.97
CA ALA A 44 1.05 -6.60 -0.59
C ALA A 44 2.04 -6.03 -1.62
N VAL A 45 1.77 -6.22 -2.92
CA VAL A 45 2.60 -5.64 -3.99
C VAL A 45 2.58 -4.11 -3.92
N LEU A 46 1.40 -3.50 -3.73
CA LEU A 46 1.28 -2.05 -3.63
C LEU A 46 2.00 -1.48 -2.40
N LEU A 47 1.91 -2.17 -1.26
CA LEU A 47 2.60 -1.81 -0.03
C LEU A 47 4.12 -1.85 -0.22
N LEU A 48 4.65 -2.91 -0.84
CA LEU A 48 6.07 -3.04 -1.16
C LEU A 48 6.54 -1.97 -2.15
N ALA A 49 5.73 -1.66 -3.17
CA ALA A 49 6.03 -0.59 -4.12
C ALA A 49 6.08 0.78 -3.44
N GLY A 50 5.11 1.08 -2.57
CA GLY A 50 5.09 2.32 -1.78
C GLY A 50 6.32 2.45 -0.87
N LEU A 51 6.71 1.35 -0.21
CA LEU A 51 7.92 1.30 0.60
C LEU A 51 9.19 1.54 -0.23
N ALA A 52 9.30 0.92 -1.41
CA ALA A 52 10.43 1.14 -2.32
C ALA A 52 10.54 2.60 -2.77
N ILE A 53 9.41 3.24 -3.10
CA ILE A 53 9.36 4.66 -3.48
C ILE A 53 9.76 5.57 -2.31
N ALA A 54 9.29 5.27 -1.09
CA ALA A 54 9.67 6.02 0.11
C ALA A 54 11.17 5.90 0.40
N ILE A 55 11.73 4.69 0.35
CA ILE A 55 13.16 4.43 0.56
C ILE A 55 14.00 5.10 -0.52
N TRP A 56 13.62 4.96 -1.79
CA TRP A 56 14.35 5.56 -2.91
C TRP A 56 14.36 7.09 -2.82
N SER A 57 13.22 7.68 -2.48
CA SER A 57 13.08 9.14 -2.31
C SER A 57 13.94 9.67 -1.16
N ASN A 58 14.17 8.85 -0.12
CA ASN A 58 15.06 9.18 0.98
C ASN A 58 16.54 8.87 0.70
N ARG A 59 16.85 7.83 -0.09
CA ARG A 59 18.23 7.41 -0.42
C ARG A 59 18.93 8.33 -1.41
N ARG A 60 18.24 8.95 -2.37
CA ARG A 60 18.82 9.89 -3.37
C ARG A 60 19.46 11.17 -2.77
N ARG A 61 19.65 11.25 -1.46
CA ARG A 61 20.24 12.39 -0.74
C ARG A 61 21.39 12.03 0.22
N ARG A 62 21.79 10.75 0.34
CA ARG A 62 23.10 10.38 0.93
C ARG A 62 24.12 10.29 -0.20
#